data_AF-A0A3Q7UGC2-F1
#
_entry.id   AF-A0A3Q7UGC2-F1
#
_cell.length_a   1.000
_cell.length_b   1.000
_cell.length_c   1.000
_cell.angle_alpha   90.00
_cell.angle_beta   90.00
_cell.angle_gamma   90.00
#
_symmetry.space_group_name_H-M   'P 1'
#
loop_
_entity.id
_entity.type
_entity.pdbx_description
1 polymer ?
#
loop_
_entity_poly.entity_id
_entity_poly.type
_entity_poly.pdbx_seq_one_letter_code
_entity_poly.pdbx_strand_id
1 'polypeptide(L)' 'MLGGMLAGHSESGGELIERDGKKYKLFYGMSSEMAMKKYAGGVAEYRASEGKTVEVPFKGDVEHTIRDILGGIRSTCT' A
#
# COMPACT_ATOMS: atom_id res chain seq x y z
N MET A 1 -3.28 12.64 2.88
CA MET A 1 -3.18 11.24 3.36
C MET A 1 -2.33 10.46 2.38
N LEU A 2 -1.36 9.64 2.84
CA LEU A 2 -0.46 8.87 1.98
C LEU A 2 -0.78 7.38 2.08
N GLY A 3 -1.18 6.77 0.96
CA GLY A 3 -1.41 5.32 0.85
C GLY A 3 -0.18 4.60 0.28
N GLY A 4 -0.02 4.68 -1.05
CA GLY A 4 1.01 3.93 -1.78
C GLY A 4 2.45 4.18 -1.34
N MET A 5 2.77 5.39 -0.86
CA MET A 5 4.11 5.69 -0.35
C MET A 5 4.48 4.84 0.87
N LEU A 6 3.50 4.54 1.73
CA LEU A 6 3.68 3.83 3.00
C LEU A 6 3.35 2.33 2.91
N ALA A 7 2.69 1.91 1.83
CA ALA A 7 2.21 0.54 1.64
C ALA A 7 3.30 -0.55 1.52
N GLY A 8 4.55 -0.16 1.25
CA GLY A 8 5.68 -1.09 1.07
C GLY A 8 6.43 -1.47 2.34
N HIS A 9 6.04 -0.97 3.51
CA HIS A 9 6.83 -1.09 4.74
C HIS A 9 6.41 -2.26 5.63
N SER A 10 7.27 -2.64 6.57
CA SER A 10 7.05 -3.73 7.53
C SER A 10 5.77 -3.55 8.35
N GLU A 11 5.49 -2.31 8.74
CA GLU A 11 4.37 -1.88 9.58
C GLU A 11 3.02 -1.86 8.82
N SER A 12 3.06 -1.99 7.49
CA SER A 12 1.86 -2.06 6.67
C SER A 12 1.17 -3.42 6.80
N GLY A 13 -0.17 -3.41 6.85
CA GLY A 13 -1.00 -4.61 6.97
C GLY A 13 -1.08 -5.49 5.71
N GLY A 14 -0.37 -5.14 4.64
CA GLY A 14 -0.29 -5.94 3.42
C GLY A 14 0.55 -7.21 3.62
N GLU A 15 0.22 -8.27 2.88
CA GLU A 15 0.98 -9.52 2.90
C GLU A 15 2.34 -9.34 2.23
N LEU A 16 3.40 -9.92 2.81
CA LEU A 16 4.73 -9.93 2.20
C LEU A 16 4.85 -11.13 1.27
N ILE A 17 5.06 -10.86 -0.01
CA ILE A 17 5.22 -11.87 -1.06
C ILE A 17 6.63 -11.78 -1.65
N GLU A 18 7.12 -12.89 -2.19
CA GLU A 18 8.39 -12.96 -2.91
C GLU A 18 8.15 -13.38 -4.35
N ARG A 19 8.69 -12.63 -5.31
CA ARG A 19 8.63 -12.94 -6.74
C ARG A 19 9.97 -12.62 -7.38
N ASP A 20 10.54 -13.57 -8.10
CA ASP A 20 11.83 -13.46 -8.78
C ASP A 20 12.97 -13.00 -7.84
N GLY A 21 12.98 -13.52 -6.60
CA GLY A 21 13.94 -13.15 -5.56
C GLY A 21 13.79 -11.73 -5.00
N LYS A 22 12.73 -11.00 -5.38
CA LYS A 22 12.40 -9.67 -4.88
C LYS A 22 11.18 -9.74 -3.95
N LYS A 23 11.24 -8.98 -2.86
CA LYS A 23 10.17 -8.89 -1.88
C LYS A 23 9.21 -7.75 -2.23
N TYR A 24 7.92 -8.01 -2.09
CA TYR A 24 6.84 -7.04 -2.32
C TYR A 24 5.80 -7.13 -1.20
N LYS A 25 5.10 -6.02 -0.95
CA LYS A 25 3.89 -5.97 -0.13
C LYS A 25 2.68 -5.85 -1.03
N LEU A 26 1.67 -6.66 -0.78
CA LEU A 26 0.40 -6.56 -1.48
C LEU A 26 -0.40 -5.36 -0.96
N PHE A 27 -0.77 -4.44 -1.85
CA PHE A 27 -1.54 -3.25 -1.51
C PHE A 27 -2.80 -3.17 -2.37
N TYR A 28 -3.93 -2.82 -1.76
CA TYR A 28 -5.19 -2.71 -2.48
C TYR A 28 -6.01 -1.52 -2.00
N GLY A 29 -6.75 -0.90 -2.93
CA GLY A 29 -7.75 0.10 -2.59
C GLY A 29 -9.02 -0.54 -2.01
N MET A 30 -9.78 0.20 -1.19
CA MET A 30 -11.02 -0.31 -0.60
C MET A 30 -12.12 -0.63 -1.63
N SER A 31 -12.07 -0.01 -2.81
CA SER A 31 -12.95 -0.33 -3.95
C SER A 31 -12.40 -1.45 -4.85
N SER A 32 -11.35 -2.16 -4.42
CA SER A 32 -10.82 -3.33 -5.15
C SER A 32 -11.67 -4.57 -4.89
N GLU A 33 -11.70 -5.50 -5.83
CA GLU A 33 -12.35 -6.81 -5.66
C GLU A 33 -11.81 -7.53 -4.42
N MET A 34 -10.51 -7.38 -4.14
CA MET A 34 -9.88 -8.01 -2.97
C MET A 34 -10.46 -7.44 -1.66
N ALA A 35 -10.62 -6.13 -1.56
CA ALA A 35 -11.26 -5.50 -0.40
C ALA A 35 -12.73 -5.88 -0.30
N MET A 36 -13.47 -5.84 -1.40
CA MET A 36 -14.90 -6.18 -1.41
C MET A 36 -15.15 -7.64 -1.01
N LYS A 37 -14.32 -8.58 -1.49
CA LYS A 37 -14.37 -9.98 -1.07
C LYS A 37 -14.04 -10.14 0.42
N LYS A 38 -13.01 -9.44 0.90
CA LYS A 38 -12.52 -9.56 2.28
C LYS A 38 -13.45 -8.94 3.33
N TYR A 39 -14.12 -7.82 3.00
CA TYR A 39 -14.87 -7.04 3.97
C TYR A 39 -16.39 -6.97 3.70
N ALA A 40 -16.83 -7.14 2.45
CA ALA A 40 -18.23 -6.98 2.04
C ALA A 40 -18.90 -8.29 1.56
N GLY A 41 -18.21 -9.43 1.66
CA GLY A 41 -18.76 -10.74 1.29
C GLY A 41 -18.85 -11.00 -0.22
N GLY A 42 -18.29 -10.12 -1.06
CA GLY A 42 -18.30 -10.24 -2.51
C GLY A 42 -18.48 -8.92 -3.23
N VAL A 43 -18.37 -8.96 -4.55
CA VAL A 43 -18.71 -7.84 -5.44
C VAL A 43 -20.16 -8.04 -5.85
N ALA A 44 -21.05 -7.12 -5.45
CA ALA A 44 -22.43 -7.17 -5.93
C ALA A 44 -22.44 -7.02 -7.47
N GLU A 45 -23.28 -7.78 -8.18
CA GLU A 45 -23.25 -7.83 -9.67
C GLU A 45 -23.38 -6.46 -10.35
N TYR A 46 -24.00 -5.49 -9.68
CA TYR A 46 -24.18 -4.13 -10.19
C TYR A 46 -23.03 -3.18 -9.87
N ARG A 47 -22.01 -3.60 -9.10
CA ARG A 47 -20.84 -2.79 -8.74
C ARG A 47 -19.62 -3.20 -9.54
N ALA A 48 -19.04 -2.26 -10.28
CA ALA A 48 -17.72 -2.45 -10.87
C ALA A 48 -16.63 -2.23 -9.80
N SER A 49 -15.56 -3.02 -9.86
CA SER A 49 -14.38 -2.74 -9.05
C SER A 49 -13.59 -1.58 -9.63
N GLU A 50 -13.55 -0.47 -8.90
CA GLU A 50 -12.80 0.74 -9.29
C GLU A 50 -11.39 0.76 -8.70
N GLY A 51 -11.17 0.02 -7.62
CA GLY A 51 -9.88 -0.09 -6.95
C GLY A 51 -9.00 -1.18 -7.58
N LYS A 52 -7.69 -0.97 -7.54
CA LYS A 52 -6.70 -1.95 -8.00
C LYS A 52 -5.99 -2.60 -6.82
N THR A 53 -5.62 -3.86 -7.01
CA THR A 53 -4.61 -4.55 -6.19
C THR A 53 -3.29 -4.45 -6.92
N VAL A 54 -2.25 -3.99 -6.22
CA VAL A 54 -0.91 -3.75 -6.76
C VAL A 54 0.14 -4.33 -5.83
N GLU A 55 1.24 -4.75 -6.42
CA GLU A 55 2.42 -5.20 -5.69
C GLU A 55 3.37 -4.02 -5.52
N VAL A 56 3.66 -3.66 -4.28
CA VAL A 56 4.55 -2.55 -3.95
C VAL A 56 5.88 -3.13 -3.50
N PRO A 57 7.03 -2.71 -4.06
CA PRO A 57 8.34 -3.18 -3.60
C PRO A 57 8.49 -3.03 -2.08
N PHE A 58 9.04 -4.05 -1.43
CA PHE A 58 9.28 -4.00 0.01
C PHE A 58 10.38 -2.98 0.33
N LYS A 59 10.10 -2.08 1.27
CA LYS A 59 10.96 -0.93 1.61
C LYS A 59 11.64 -1.05 2.99
N GLY A 60 11.29 -2.06 3.78
CA GLY A 60 11.77 -2.19 5.16
C GLY A 60 10.96 -1.34 6.14
N ASP A 61 11.63 -0.83 7.17
CA ASP A 61 11.04 -0.01 8.24
C ASP A 61 10.56 1.36 7.71
N VAL A 62 9.35 1.76 8.11
CA VAL A 62 8.74 3.04 7.75
C VAL A 62 9.49 4.27 8.32
N GLU A 63 10.23 4.11 9.42
CA GLU A 63 10.90 5.22 10.11
C GLU A 63 11.77 6.06 9.18
N HIS A 64 12.54 5.40 8.30
CA HIS A 64 13.42 6.06 7.34
C HIS A 64 12.64 6.95 6.37
N THR A 65 11.57 6.42 5.78
CA THR A 65 10.70 7.17 4.86
C THR A 65 10.05 8.38 5.54
N ILE A 66 9.66 8.26 6.81
CA ILE A 66 9.08 9.38 7.57
C ILE A 66 10.12 10.47 7.83
N ARG A 67 11.34 10.09 8.22
CA ARG A 67 12.44 11.04 8.44
C ARG A 67 12.76 11.81 7.15
N ASP A 68 12.78 11.14 6.00
CA ASP A 68 13.01 11.78 4.70
C ASP A 68 11.91 12.79 4.34
N ILE A 69 10.64 12.43 4.54
CA ILE A 69 9.50 13.35 4.31
C ILE A 69 9.61 14.58 5.21
N LEU A 70 9.87 14.38 6.51
CA LEU A 70 10.00 15.48 7.46
C LEU A 70 11.21 16.37 7.15
N GLY A 71 12.34 15.77 6.74
CA GLY A 71 13.52 16.49 6.28
C GLY A 71 13.24 17.36 5.06
N GLY A 72 12.58 16.81 4.04
CA GLY A 72 12.21 17.54 2.82
C GLY A 72 11.25 18.71 3.08
N ILE A 73 10.26 18.52 3.95
CA ILE A 73 9.34 19.61 4.35
C ILE A 73 10.11 20.72 5.05
N ARG A 74 10.99 20.40 6.01
CA ARG A 74 11.81 21.40 6.72
C ARG A 74 12.74 22.16 5.77
N SER A 75 13.34 21.44 4.82
CA SER A 75 14.23 22.05 3.82
C SER A 75 13.48 23.02 2.89
N THR A 76 12.22 22.73 2.57
CA THR A 76 11.41 23.62 1.71
C THR A 76 10.99 24.90 2.44
N CYS A 77 10.87 24.84 3.77
CA CYS A 77 10.48 25.96 4.62
C CYS A 77 11.67 26.76 5.18
N THR A 78 12.90 26.48 4.73
CA THR A 78 14.12 27.24 5.07
C THR A 78 14.47 28.12 3.88
#